data_AF-A6EPR1-F1
#
_entry.id   AF-A6EPR1-F1
#
_cell.length_a   1.000
_cell.length_b   1.000
_cell.length_c   1.000
_cell.angle_alpha   90.00
_cell.angle_beta   90.00
_cell.angle_gamma   90.00
#
_symmetry.space_group_name_H-M   'P 1'
#
loop_
_entity.id
_entity.type
_entity.pdbx_description
1 polymer ?
#
loop_
_entity_poly.entity_id
_entity_poly.type
_entity_poly.pdbx_seq_one_letter_code
_entity_poly.pdbx_strand_id
1 'polypeptide(L)'
;MNLTRLIIGIVIVLVSCKSSQTEQENDFKMSNNTVNLYAFIGKKISVSEFDPNENNIKIEIDSITGDTIQRVSYVMDKGFRNKYSLVKNVFNDLKLDTIEFVAYDHYGRPGFENYKHVILYISLNKEKNLYYHQKYLFDPVEKTKNGTWKGSNGESIKALFEEKKKDVLTARGIFE
;
A
#
# COMPACT_ATOMS: atom_id res chain seq x y z
N MET A 1 -28.60 -73.08 23.27
CA MET A 1 -29.21 -71.76 23.51
C MET A 1 -28.13 -70.82 24.03
N ASN A 2 -27.93 -69.71 23.31
CA ASN A 2 -27.26 -68.46 23.70
C ASN A 2 -25.73 -68.37 23.74
N LEU A 3 -25.20 -68.00 22.55
CA LEU A 3 -24.19 -66.95 22.33
C LEU A 3 -24.28 -65.81 23.34
N THR A 4 -23.13 -65.28 23.82
CA THR A 4 -22.86 -63.88 24.23
C THR A 4 -21.47 -63.84 24.92
N ARG A 5 -20.51 -62.94 24.69
CA ARG A 5 -20.41 -61.68 23.96
C ARG A 5 -18.99 -61.51 23.41
N LEU A 6 -18.87 -61.07 22.17
CA LEU A 6 -17.64 -60.60 21.55
C LEU A 6 -17.37 -59.16 22.02
N ILE A 7 -16.16 -58.91 22.54
CA ILE A 7 -15.66 -57.57 22.89
C ILE A 7 -15.25 -56.88 21.58
N ILE A 8 -15.89 -55.75 21.25
CA ILE A 8 -15.41 -54.85 20.20
C ILE A 8 -15.12 -53.50 20.87
N GLY A 9 -13.83 -53.22 21.05
CA GLY A 9 -13.34 -51.90 21.45
C GLY A 9 -13.43 -50.95 20.26
N ILE A 10 -14.16 -49.85 20.45
CA ILE A 10 -14.21 -48.76 19.48
C ILE A 10 -12.97 -47.88 19.71
N VAL A 11 -12.00 -47.99 18.81
CA VAL A 11 -10.88 -47.06 18.72
C VAL A 11 -11.37 -45.81 17.99
N ILE A 12 -11.63 -44.74 18.73
CA ILE A 12 -11.95 -43.42 18.16
C ILE A 12 -10.63 -42.81 17.68
N VAL A 13 -10.35 -42.91 16.39
CA VAL A 13 -9.27 -42.17 15.73
C VAL A 13 -9.73 -40.72 15.62
N LEU A 14 -9.24 -39.87 16.54
CA LEU A 14 -9.36 -38.42 16.41
C LEU A 14 -8.50 -37.97 15.21
N VAL A 15 -9.16 -37.80 14.07
CA VAL A 15 -8.59 -37.11 12.90
C VAL A 15 -8.39 -35.65 13.30
N SER A 16 -7.18 -35.35 13.76
CA SER A 16 -6.72 -33.99 13.97
C SER A 16 -6.60 -33.31 12.60
N CYS A 17 -7.66 -32.60 12.20
CA CYS A 17 -7.61 -31.71 11.04
C CYS A 17 -6.56 -30.62 11.31
N LYS A 18 -5.46 -30.66 10.56
CA LYS A 18 -4.52 -29.54 10.45
C LYS A 18 -5.21 -28.36 9.77
N SER A 19 -5.97 -27.58 10.52
CA SER A 19 -6.60 -26.32 10.08
C SER A 19 -5.79 -25.10 10.50
N SER A 20 -4.46 -25.14 10.31
CA SER A 20 -3.58 -24.03 10.71
C SER A 20 -2.95 -23.26 9.54
N GLN A 21 -3.25 -23.61 8.29
CA GLN A 21 -2.70 -22.91 7.12
C GLN A 21 -3.60 -21.81 6.55
N THR A 22 -4.88 -21.76 6.92
CA THR A 22 -5.86 -20.85 6.30
C THR A 22 -5.93 -19.47 6.98
N GLU A 23 -5.53 -19.36 8.24
CA GLU A 23 -5.57 -18.07 8.98
C GLU A 23 -4.41 -17.15 8.59
N GLN A 24 -3.27 -17.70 8.17
CA GLN A 24 -2.06 -16.91 7.88
C GLN A 24 -2.13 -16.11 6.57
N GLU A 25 -2.90 -16.55 5.58
CA GLU A 25 -3.11 -15.78 4.34
C GLU A 25 -4.08 -14.61 4.54
N ASN A 26 -5.03 -14.72 5.47
CA ASN A 26 -6.09 -13.73 5.64
C ASN A 26 -5.59 -12.42 6.24
N ASP A 27 -4.58 -12.48 7.11
CA ASP A 27 -4.11 -11.32 7.85
C ASP A 27 -2.66 -10.90 7.58
N PHE A 28 -2.16 -11.13 6.36
CA PHE A 28 -0.80 -10.68 6.02
C PHE A 28 -0.61 -9.19 6.36
N LYS A 29 0.38 -8.95 7.22
CA LYS A 29 0.81 -7.66 7.72
C LYS A 29 2.27 -7.79 8.15
N MET A 30 3.10 -6.83 7.77
CA MET A 30 4.50 -6.73 8.19
C MET A 30 4.78 -5.34 8.76
N SER A 31 5.78 -5.22 9.62
CA SER A 31 6.20 -3.92 10.16
C SER A 31 7.71 -3.84 10.25
N ASN A 32 8.27 -2.73 9.80
CA ASN A 32 9.61 -2.29 10.11
C ASN A 32 9.62 -0.74 10.20
N ASN A 33 9.63 -0.23 11.43
CA ASN A 33 9.51 1.20 11.71
C ASN A 33 10.78 1.99 11.36
N THR A 34 11.88 1.33 10.98
CA THR A 34 13.07 2.02 10.45
C THR A 34 12.91 2.36 8.97
N VAL A 35 12.01 1.69 8.25
CA VAL A 35 11.73 1.92 6.83
C VAL A 35 10.60 2.94 6.71
N ASN A 36 10.86 4.07 6.03
CA ASN A 36 9.86 5.09 5.74
C ASN A 36 8.95 4.69 4.58
N LEU A 37 8.17 3.63 4.79
CA LEU A 37 7.16 3.16 3.86
C LEU A 37 5.95 2.70 4.65
N TYR A 38 4.77 2.98 4.12
CA TYR A 38 3.50 2.44 4.57
C TYR A 38 2.82 1.84 3.35
N ALA A 39 2.34 0.60 3.46
CA ALA A 39 1.50 -0.02 2.45
C ALA A 39 0.16 -0.40 3.06
N PHE A 40 -0.94 -0.13 2.36
CA PHE A 40 -2.28 -0.40 2.86
C PHE A 40 -3.24 -0.66 1.70
N ILE A 41 -4.27 -1.47 1.96
CA ILE A 41 -5.43 -1.60 1.08
C ILE A 41 -6.31 -0.38 1.35
N GLY A 42 -6.46 0.48 0.34
CA GLY A 42 -7.30 1.65 0.38
C GLY A 42 -8.54 1.50 -0.50
N LYS A 43 -9.62 2.19 -0.14
CA LYS A 43 -10.77 2.42 -1.02
C LYS A 43 -10.89 3.92 -1.30
N LYS A 44 -10.99 4.28 -2.57
CA LYS A 44 -11.04 5.68 -3.02
C LYS A 44 -12.22 6.42 -2.38
N ILE A 45 -11.95 7.59 -1.81
CA ILE A 45 -12.96 8.58 -1.41
C ILE A 45 -12.95 9.73 -2.41
N SER A 46 -11.79 10.35 -2.66
CA SER A 46 -11.65 11.42 -3.64
C SER A 46 -10.23 11.50 -4.22
N VAL A 47 -10.14 12.05 -5.44
CA VAL A 47 -8.88 12.41 -6.12
C VAL A 47 -9.09 13.75 -6.81
N SER A 48 -8.45 14.79 -6.31
CA SER A 48 -8.51 16.16 -6.86
C SER A 48 -7.15 16.57 -7.41
N GLU A 49 -7.15 17.04 -8.66
CA GLU A 49 -5.95 17.57 -9.33
C GLU A 49 -5.62 18.98 -8.79
N PHE A 50 -4.34 19.32 -8.72
CA PHE A 50 -3.85 20.66 -8.44
C PHE A 50 -2.61 20.96 -9.31
N ASP A 51 -2.34 22.23 -9.59
CA ASP A 51 -1.15 22.65 -10.31
C ASP A 51 0.06 22.72 -9.36
N PRO A 52 1.07 21.85 -9.49
CA PRO A 52 2.26 21.93 -8.65
C PRO A 52 3.18 23.10 -8.98
N ASN A 53 2.91 23.80 -10.07
CA ASN A 53 3.63 25.01 -10.48
C ASN A 53 2.94 26.30 -10.04
N GLU A 54 1.85 26.21 -9.28
CA GLU A 54 1.22 27.38 -8.68
C GLU A 54 2.23 28.08 -7.76
N ASN A 55 2.50 29.36 -8.03
CA ASN A 55 3.48 30.18 -7.32
C ASN A 55 4.93 29.65 -7.37
N ASN A 56 5.37 29.10 -8.51
CA ASN A 56 6.71 28.52 -8.69
C ASN A 56 7.87 29.54 -8.85
N ILE A 57 7.61 30.81 -8.54
CA ILE A 57 8.57 31.90 -8.64
C ILE A 57 9.25 32.07 -7.28
N LYS A 58 10.59 31.98 -7.27
CA LYS A 58 11.42 32.39 -6.14
C LYS A 58 12.25 33.60 -6.53
N ILE A 59 12.29 34.59 -5.64
CA ILE A 59 13.17 35.74 -5.76
C ILE A 59 14.43 35.42 -4.95
N GLU A 60 15.58 35.45 -5.60
CA GLU A 60 16.89 35.15 -5.01
C GLU A 60 17.88 36.28 -5.37
N ILE A 61 18.94 36.45 -4.60
CA ILE A 61 20.03 37.38 -4.90
C ILE A 61 21.17 36.58 -5.54
N ASP A 62 21.63 37.01 -6.72
CA ASP A 62 22.78 36.42 -7.38
C ASP A 62 24.04 36.67 -6.54
N SER A 63 24.71 35.60 -6.11
CA SER A 63 25.87 35.69 -5.22
C SER A 63 27.14 36.22 -5.89
N ILE A 64 27.17 36.33 -7.21
CA ILE A 64 28.29 36.83 -8.01
C ILE A 64 28.07 38.30 -8.36
N THR A 65 26.88 38.67 -8.85
CA THR A 65 26.60 40.03 -9.34
C THR A 65 25.90 40.92 -8.30
N GLY A 66 25.23 40.33 -7.31
CA GLY A 66 24.39 41.05 -6.35
C GLY A 66 23.02 41.44 -6.89
N ASP A 67 22.68 41.04 -8.13
CA ASP A 67 21.40 41.34 -8.75
C ASP A 67 20.26 40.54 -8.15
N THR A 68 19.06 41.10 -8.19
CA THR A 68 17.84 40.35 -7.88
C THR A 68 17.46 39.50 -9.09
N ILE A 69 17.42 38.18 -8.90
CA ILE A 69 17.04 37.23 -9.94
C ILE A 69 15.74 36.53 -9.61
N GLN A 70 14.94 36.30 -10.65
CA GLN A 70 13.72 35.51 -10.55
C GLN A 70 14.00 34.08 -11.02
N ARG A 71 13.98 33.13 -10.08
CA ARG A 71 14.14 31.71 -10.38
C ARG A 71 12.78 31.05 -10.52
N VAL A 72 12.55 30.43 -11.67
CA VAL A 72 11.34 29.64 -11.95
C VAL A 72 11.75 28.18 -12.10
N SER A 73 11.09 27.29 -11.35
CA SER A 73 11.29 25.84 -11.48
C SER A 73 9.96 25.21 -11.89
N TYR A 74 9.99 24.36 -12.91
CA TYR A 74 8.80 23.67 -13.41
C TYR A 74 8.83 22.19 -13.03
N VAL A 75 7.77 21.75 -12.36
CA VAL A 75 7.41 20.36 -12.13
C VAL A 75 6.63 19.89 -13.36
N MET A 76 7.17 18.88 -14.05
CA MET A 76 6.59 18.32 -15.27
C MET A 76 5.47 17.28 -15.00
N ASP A 77 5.19 17.03 -13.71
CA ASP A 77 4.12 16.14 -13.28
C ASP A 77 2.86 16.93 -12.96
N LYS A 78 1.69 16.31 -13.08
CA LYS A 78 0.46 16.79 -12.47
C LYS A 78 0.41 16.40 -10.99
N GLY A 79 -0.12 17.28 -10.15
CA GLY A 79 -0.30 17.04 -8.73
C GLY A 79 -1.70 16.53 -8.41
N PHE A 80 -1.81 15.55 -7.51
CA PHE A 80 -3.08 15.01 -7.05
C PHE A 80 -3.13 14.93 -5.53
N ARG A 81 -4.18 15.50 -4.93
CA ARG A 81 -4.55 15.25 -3.52
C ARG A 81 -5.53 14.08 -3.48
N ASN A 82 -5.14 13.04 -2.76
CA ASN A 82 -5.86 11.78 -2.71
C ASN A 82 -6.41 11.59 -1.30
N LYS A 83 -7.65 11.11 -1.21
CA LYS A 83 -8.28 10.71 0.05
C LYS A 83 -8.83 9.30 -0.09
N TYR A 84 -8.40 8.40 0.78
CA TYR A 84 -8.74 6.98 0.74
C TYR A 84 -9.13 6.51 2.13
N SER A 85 -10.20 5.71 2.25
CA SER A 85 -10.48 4.99 3.49
C SER A 85 -9.48 3.86 3.63
N LEU A 86 -8.92 3.71 4.82
CA LEU A 86 -7.99 2.64 5.15
C LEU A 86 -8.77 1.36 5.45
N VAL A 87 -8.63 0.35 4.60
CA VAL A 87 -9.33 -0.92 4.75
C VAL A 87 -8.48 -1.92 5.54
N LYS A 88 -7.17 -1.96 5.26
CA LYS A 88 -6.24 -2.86 5.94
C LYS A 88 -4.80 -2.38 5.79
N ASN A 89 -4.02 -2.39 6.87
CA ASN A 89 -2.56 -2.19 6.81
C ASN A 89 -1.87 -3.44 6.24
N VAL A 90 -0.91 -3.24 5.34
CA VAL A 90 -0.09 -4.29 4.70
C VAL A 90 1.36 -4.21 5.20
N PHE A 91 1.93 -3.00 5.23
CA PHE A 91 3.26 -2.74 5.74
C PHE A 91 3.30 -1.46 6.56
N ASN A 92 3.79 -1.56 7.80
CA ASN A 92 3.71 -0.51 8.83
C ASN A 92 2.27 -0.05 9.12
N ASP A 93 2.08 0.59 10.27
CA ASP A 93 0.74 0.91 10.76
C ASP A 93 0.38 2.38 10.58
N LEU A 94 -0.69 2.61 9.83
CA LEU A 94 -1.46 3.85 9.86
C LEU A 94 -2.61 3.66 10.85
N LYS A 95 -2.62 4.46 11.91
CA LYS A 95 -3.65 4.45 12.97
C LYS A 95 -4.79 5.41 12.67
N LEU A 96 -5.33 5.32 11.45
CA LEU A 96 -6.35 6.23 10.91
C LEU A 96 -7.34 5.43 10.06
N ASP A 97 -8.62 5.84 10.06
CA ASP A 97 -9.65 5.23 9.20
C ASP A 97 -9.62 5.78 7.76
N THR A 98 -9.00 6.93 7.57
CA THR A 98 -8.85 7.63 6.30
C THR A 98 -7.49 8.27 6.23
N ILE A 99 -6.87 8.23 5.06
CA ILE A 99 -5.56 8.80 4.80
C ILE A 99 -5.63 9.77 3.64
N GLU A 100 -4.92 10.88 3.79
CA GLU A 100 -4.69 11.86 2.74
C GLU A 100 -3.22 11.82 2.33
N PHE A 101 -2.96 11.81 1.01
CA PHE A 101 -1.60 11.78 0.47
C PHE A 101 -1.53 12.48 -0.89
N VAL A 102 -0.34 12.95 -1.24
CA VAL A 102 -0.07 13.56 -2.54
C VAL A 102 0.53 12.54 -3.49
N ALA A 103 0.03 12.51 -4.73
CA ALA A 103 0.64 11.76 -5.82
C ALA A 103 1.03 12.73 -6.93
N TYR A 104 2.08 12.38 -7.66
CA TYR A 104 2.52 13.08 -8.86
C TYR A 104 2.58 12.09 -10.01
N ASP A 105 2.00 12.47 -11.15
CA ASP A 105 1.93 11.60 -12.32
C ASP A 105 2.25 12.41 -13.58
N HIS A 106 3.11 11.83 -14.43
CA HIS A 106 3.55 12.47 -15.66
C HIS A 106 2.59 12.22 -16.83
N TYR A 107 1.84 11.11 -16.79
CA TYR A 107 1.05 10.61 -17.91
C TYR A 107 -0.45 10.87 -17.77
N GLY A 108 -0.84 11.74 -16.82
CA GLY A 108 -2.24 12.14 -16.62
C GLY A 108 -2.70 11.85 -15.21
N ARG A 109 -3.90 11.28 -15.06
CA ARG A 109 -4.45 10.94 -13.75
C ARG A 109 -3.86 9.63 -13.22
N PRO A 110 -3.67 9.47 -11.90
CA PRO A 110 -3.01 8.29 -11.37
C PRO A 110 -3.79 7.00 -11.66
N GLY A 111 -3.15 6.00 -12.26
CA GLY A 111 -3.81 4.76 -12.68
C GLY A 111 -4.54 4.01 -11.56
N PHE A 112 -4.07 4.12 -10.31
CA PHE A 112 -4.71 3.51 -9.14
C PHE A 112 -6.13 4.04 -8.88
N GLU A 113 -6.50 5.21 -9.41
CA GLU A 113 -7.83 5.78 -9.16
C GLU A 113 -8.96 4.96 -9.80
N ASN A 114 -8.63 4.14 -10.79
CA ASN A 114 -9.60 3.35 -11.57
C ASN A 114 -10.09 2.11 -10.84
N TYR A 115 -9.52 1.81 -9.66
CA TYR A 115 -9.84 0.60 -8.91
C TYR A 115 -10.59 0.92 -7.62
N LYS A 116 -11.58 0.08 -7.31
CA LYS A 116 -12.40 0.22 -6.09
C LYS A 116 -11.55 0.02 -4.83
N HIS A 117 -10.68 -0.99 -4.85
CA HIS A 117 -9.71 -1.24 -3.80
C HIS A 117 -8.34 -1.46 -4.42
N VAL A 118 -7.31 -0.95 -3.74
CA VAL A 118 -5.94 -0.92 -4.27
C VAL A 118 -4.96 -0.93 -3.11
N ILE A 119 -3.86 -1.67 -3.26
CA ILE A 119 -2.71 -1.52 -2.38
C ILE A 119 -1.98 -0.25 -2.82
N LEU A 120 -1.85 0.70 -1.89
CA LEU A 120 -1.11 1.93 -2.09
C LEU A 120 0.14 1.93 -1.22
N TYR A 121 1.20 2.49 -1.77
CA TYR A 121 2.53 2.58 -1.16
C TYR A 121 2.86 4.05 -0.94
N ILE A 122 3.03 4.49 0.30
CA ILE A 122 3.25 5.89 0.65
C ILE A 122 4.43 6.05 1.60
N SER A 123 5.10 7.19 1.55
CA SER A 123 6.17 7.58 2.48
C SER A 123 5.82 8.89 3.16
N LEU A 124 6.21 9.03 4.43
CA LEU A 124 5.97 10.24 5.21
C LEU A 124 7.13 11.22 5.02
N ASN A 125 6.83 12.43 4.56
CA ASN A 125 7.72 13.57 4.77
C ASN A 125 7.45 14.13 6.16
N LYS A 126 8.39 13.93 7.10
CA LYS A 126 8.23 14.35 8.50
C LYS A 126 8.22 15.88 8.66
N GLU A 127 8.98 16.61 7.86
CA GLU A 127 9.07 18.07 7.94
C GLU A 127 7.76 18.75 7.53
N LYS A 128 7.11 18.21 6.49
CA LYS A 128 5.82 18.72 5.97
C LYS A 128 4.62 18.04 6.62
N ASN A 129 4.85 17.02 7.44
CA ASN A 129 3.82 16.12 7.96
C ASN A 129 2.83 15.66 6.87
N LEU A 130 3.37 15.25 5.71
CA LEU A 130 2.59 14.92 4.53
C LEU A 130 3.04 13.59 3.93
N TYR A 131 2.07 12.75 3.58
CA TYR A 131 2.34 11.51 2.89
C TYR A 131 2.42 11.71 1.38
N TYR A 132 3.39 11.04 0.76
CA TYR A 132 3.58 11.02 -0.68
C TYR A 132 3.47 9.60 -1.20
N HIS A 133 2.74 9.44 -2.31
CA HIS A 133 2.68 8.18 -3.04
C HIS A 133 4.02 7.83 -3.65
N GLN A 134 4.41 6.56 -3.53
CA GLN A 134 5.52 6.00 -4.27
C GLN A 134 5.12 5.91 -5.74
N LYS A 135 5.57 6.89 -6.53
CA LYS A 135 5.18 7.09 -7.93
C LYS A 135 5.13 5.77 -8.70
N TYR A 136 3.99 5.50 -9.32
CA TYR A 136 3.67 4.28 -10.10
C TYR A 136 3.62 2.94 -9.35
N LEU A 137 3.73 2.92 -8.02
CA LEU A 137 3.56 1.69 -7.25
C LEU A 137 2.14 1.58 -6.70
N PHE A 138 1.39 0.62 -7.22
CA PHE A 138 0.10 0.21 -6.69
C PHE A 138 -0.23 -1.18 -7.21
N ASP A 139 -1.12 -1.89 -6.54
CA ASP A 139 -1.64 -3.18 -6.99
C ASP A 139 -3.16 -3.22 -6.80
N PRO A 140 -3.96 -3.36 -7.88
CA PRO A 140 -5.39 -3.54 -7.77
C PRO A 140 -5.72 -4.84 -7.04
N VAL A 141 -6.65 -4.78 -6.10
CA VAL A 141 -7.04 -5.95 -5.30
C VAL A 141 -8.54 -6.07 -5.16
N GLU A 142 -9.00 -7.31 -5.03
CA GLU A 142 -10.41 -7.64 -4.82
C GLU A 142 -10.59 -8.51 -3.58
N LYS A 143 -11.74 -8.32 -2.92
CA LYS A 143 -12.12 -9.14 -1.78
C LYS A 143 -12.81 -10.40 -2.27
N THR A 144 -12.28 -11.55 -1.91
CA THR A 144 -12.83 -12.86 -2.26
C THR A 144 -14.10 -13.16 -1.45
N LYS A 145 -14.86 -14.17 -1.89
CA LYS A 145 -16.06 -14.66 -1.17
C LYS A 145 -15.75 -15.10 0.26
N ASN A 146 -14.53 -15.58 0.51
CA ASN A 146 -14.06 -16.03 1.82
C ASN A 146 -13.54 -14.87 2.70
N GLY A 147 -13.68 -13.62 2.24
CA GLY A 147 -13.27 -12.42 2.97
C GLY A 147 -11.79 -12.05 2.83
N THR A 148 -11.04 -12.82 2.04
CA THR A 148 -9.59 -12.65 1.81
C THR A 148 -9.34 -11.63 0.69
N TRP A 149 -8.12 -11.12 0.53
CA TRP A 149 -7.79 -10.17 -0.53
C TRP A 149 -6.80 -10.79 -1.53
N LYS A 150 -7.02 -10.54 -2.83
CA LYS A 150 -6.16 -11.03 -3.91
C LYS A 150 -5.91 -9.97 -4.97
N GLY A 151 -4.77 -10.08 -5.65
CA GLY A 151 -4.43 -9.32 -6.85
C GLY A 151 -5.29 -9.70 -8.05
N SER A 152 -5.15 -8.94 -9.13
CA SER A 152 -5.94 -9.13 -10.36
C SER A 152 -5.72 -10.49 -11.03
N ASN A 153 -4.57 -11.14 -10.82
CA ASN A 153 -4.30 -12.48 -11.33
C ASN A 153 -4.36 -13.55 -10.22
N GLY A 154 -4.98 -13.23 -9.08
CA GLY A 154 -5.17 -14.15 -7.96
C GLY A 154 -3.99 -14.25 -6.99
N GLU A 155 -2.99 -13.37 -7.12
CA GLU A 155 -1.85 -13.27 -6.22
C GLU A 155 -2.28 -12.95 -4.79
N SER A 156 -1.55 -13.46 -3.79
CA SER A 156 -1.77 -13.06 -2.41
C SER A 156 -1.20 -11.66 -2.15
N ILE A 157 -1.72 -10.97 -1.11
CA ILE A 157 -1.19 -9.66 -0.69
C ILE A 157 0.31 -9.74 -0.34
N LYS A 158 0.73 -10.84 0.27
CA LYS A 158 2.14 -11.11 0.56
C LYS A 158 2.98 -11.15 -0.72
N ALA A 159 2.52 -11.88 -1.73
CA ALA A 159 3.24 -12.02 -3.00
C ALA A 159 3.41 -10.66 -3.70
N LEU A 160 2.32 -9.89 -3.81
CA LEU A 160 2.35 -8.54 -4.39
C LEU A 160 3.33 -7.63 -3.65
N PHE A 161 3.26 -7.61 -2.32
CA PHE A 161 4.14 -6.77 -1.52
C PHE A 161 5.61 -7.17 -1.63
N GLU A 162 5.94 -8.46 -1.54
CA GLU A 162 7.32 -8.94 -1.63
C GLU A 162 7.90 -8.74 -3.05
N GLU A 163 7.08 -8.82 -4.09
CA GLU A 163 7.49 -8.48 -5.46
C GLU A 163 7.93 -7.01 -5.55
N LYS A 164 7.09 -6.07 -5.10
CA LYS A 164 7.46 -4.64 -5.09
C LYS A 164 8.67 -4.37 -4.21
N LYS A 165 8.76 -5.07 -3.08
CA LYS A 165 9.88 -4.96 -2.13
C LYS A 165 11.20 -5.32 -2.81
N LYS A 166 11.29 -6.53 -3.39
CA LYS A 166 12.50 -7.05 -4.03
C LYS A 166 12.93 -6.25 -5.25
N ASP A 167 11.96 -5.71 -6.00
CA ASP A 167 12.20 -4.97 -7.24
C ASP A 167 12.28 -3.47 -6.99
N VAL A 168 11.20 -2.74 -7.28
CA VAL A 168 11.21 -1.27 -7.35
C VAL A 168 11.55 -0.59 -6.02
N LEU A 169 11.10 -1.13 -4.88
CA LEU A 169 11.35 -0.51 -3.57
C LEU A 169 12.82 -0.66 -3.14
N THR A 170 13.43 -1.84 -3.31
CA THR A 170 14.89 -2.01 -3.12
C THR A 170 15.69 -1.18 -4.12
N ALA A 171 15.31 -1.14 -5.40
CA ALA A 171 15.99 -0.31 -6.41
C ALA A 171 15.95 1.20 -6.08
N ARG A 172 14.94 1.65 -5.32
CA ARG A 172 14.81 3.02 -4.81
C ARG A 172 15.55 3.27 -3.48
N GLY A 173 16.22 2.26 -2.92
CA GLY A 173 16.89 2.34 -1.62
C GLY A 173 15.94 2.43 -0.44
N ILE A 174 14.67 2.01 -0.59
CA ILE A 174 13.71 1.97 0.52
C ILE A 174 13.99 0.77 1.44
N PHE A 175 14.46 -0.33 0.86
CA PHE A 175 14.91 -1.53 1.57
C PHE A 175 16.35 -1.84 1.17
N GLU A 176 17.10 -2.36 2.14
CA GLU A 176 18.45 -2.93 1.96
C GLU A 176 18.39 -4.39 1.48
#